data_AF-A0A6I1R245-F1
#
_entry.id   AF-A0A6I1R245-F1
#
_cell.length_a   1.000
_cell.length_b   1.000
_cell.length_c   1.000
_cell.angle_alpha   90.00
_cell.angle_beta   90.00
_cell.angle_gamma   90.00
#
_symmetry.space_group_name_H-M   'P 1'
#
loop_
_entity.id
_entity.type
_entity.pdbx_description
1 polymer ?
#
loop_
_entity_poly.entity_id
_entity_poly.type
_entity_poly.pdbx_seq_one_letter_code
_entity_poly.pdbx_strand_id
1 'polypeptide(L)'
;MATTNGKPPVGISQRIKQIGRMDLPGGGSVVVENGYAYVGHMDPPHGTSIIDARDPKNPKIVAHLEIPEGLHSHKVRVSGDVMLVNYERYKAKQELDAGLKVFDISNKSKPREIAFFKAHGKGVHRFTFDGRYAYISPTIEGYHGNIAMVLDLKNPEKPEEVCRW
;
A
#
# COMPACT_ATOMS: atom_id res chain seq x y z
N MET A 1 -13.51 -6.28 -16.05
CA MET A 1 -12.22 -6.36 -16.79
C MET A 1 -11.62 -4.96 -16.82
N ALA A 2 -10.34 -4.80 -16.52
CA ALA A 2 -9.68 -3.50 -16.62
C ALA A 2 -9.65 -3.04 -18.08
N THR A 3 -10.22 -1.88 -18.37
CA THR A 3 -10.10 -1.24 -19.68
C THR A 3 -8.75 -0.55 -19.78
N THR A 4 -8.07 -0.72 -20.91
CA THR A 4 -6.79 -0.08 -21.21
C THR A 4 -6.92 0.76 -22.47
N ASN A 5 -6.25 1.92 -22.47
CA ASN A 5 -6.14 2.86 -23.58
C ASN A 5 -7.45 3.42 -24.18
N GLY A 6 -7.63 4.71 -23.96
CA GLY A 6 -8.70 5.54 -24.50
C GLY A 6 -8.58 6.95 -23.93
N LYS A 7 -9.24 7.95 -24.54
CA LYS A 7 -9.38 9.26 -23.88
C LYS A 7 -10.24 9.09 -22.63
N PRO A 8 -9.85 9.67 -21.49
CA PRO A 8 -10.71 9.70 -20.32
C PRO A 8 -12.07 10.32 -20.66
N PRO A 9 -13.18 9.80 -20.09
CA PRO A 9 -14.50 10.39 -20.28
C PRO A 9 -14.58 11.80 -19.67
N VAL A 10 -13.68 12.13 -18.75
CA VAL A 10 -13.55 13.42 -18.07
C VAL A 10 -12.07 13.78 -17.90
N GLY A 11 -11.74 15.06 -18.02
CA GLY A 11 -10.39 15.58 -17.75
C GLY A 11 -9.96 16.66 -18.73
N ILE A 12 -9.19 17.62 -18.23
CA ILE A 12 -8.50 18.63 -19.04
C ILE A 12 -6.99 18.39 -18.92
N SER A 13 -6.27 18.49 -20.05
CA SER A 13 -4.81 18.43 -20.06
C SER A 13 -4.27 19.66 -20.76
N GLN A 14 -3.32 20.35 -20.13
CA GLN A 14 -2.54 21.42 -20.77
C GLN A 14 -1.07 21.05 -20.66
N ARG A 15 -0.34 21.09 -21.79
CA ARG A 15 1.10 20.77 -21.87
C ARG A 15 1.49 19.37 -21.32
N ILE A 16 0.53 18.45 -21.25
CA ILE A 16 0.72 17.06 -20.85
C ILE A 16 0.09 16.17 -21.93
N LYS A 17 0.77 15.08 -22.29
CA LYS A 17 0.27 14.08 -23.23
C LYS A 17 0.06 12.75 -22.50
N GLN A 18 -1.16 12.22 -22.56
CA GLN A 18 -1.41 10.85 -22.11
C GLN A 18 -0.68 9.87 -23.04
N ILE A 19 0.15 9.00 -22.46
CA ILE A 19 0.86 7.94 -23.18
C ILE A 19 0.28 6.54 -22.95
N GLY A 20 -0.60 6.40 -21.95
CA GLY A 20 -1.35 5.19 -21.66
C GLY A 20 -2.39 5.41 -20.56
N ARG A 21 -3.27 4.42 -20.39
CA ARG A 21 -4.33 4.43 -19.38
C ARG A 21 -4.66 2.98 -18.98
N MET A 22 -4.89 2.78 -17.68
CA MET A 22 -5.49 1.58 -17.13
C MET A 22 -6.52 1.98 -16.08
N ASP A 23 -7.72 1.42 -16.19
CA ASP A 23 -8.78 1.60 -15.21
C ASP A 23 -8.62 0.60 -14.06
N LEU A 24 -8.69 1.11 -12.83
CA LEU A 24 -8.52 0.36 -11.58
C LEU A 24 -9.54 0.87 -10.55
N PRO A 25 -9.87 0.09 -9.51
CA PRO A 25 -10.68 0.57 -8.38
C PRO A 25 -10.11 1.87 -7.79
N GLY A 26 -8.78 1.95 -7.65
CA GLY A 26 -8.06 3.18 -7.29
C GLY A 26 -8.44 3.78 -5.93
N GLY A 27 -8.26 5.09 -5.80
CA GLY A 27 -8.62 5.88 -4.61
C GLY A 27 -7.56 5.96 -3.50
N GLY A 28 -6.55 5.09 -3.53
CA GLY A 28 -5.42 5.10 -2.60
C GLY A 28 -4.17 5.80 -3.12
N SER A 29 -3.03 5.50 -2.48
CA SER A 29 -1.73 6.02 -2.90
C SER A 29 -1.16 5.27 -4.09
N VAL A 30 -0.34 5.96 -4.89
CA VAL A 30 0.47 5.36 -5.96
C VAL A 30 1.94 5.57 -5.65
N VAL A 31 2.74 4.52 -5.83
CA VAL A 31 4.21 4.57 -5.82
C VAL A 31 4.72 3.94 -7.10
N VAL A 32 5.78 4.50 -7.69
CA VAL A 32 6.41 3.97 -8.90
C VAL A 32 7.89 3.72 -8.61
N GLU A 33 8.37 2.51 -8.88
CA GLU A 33 9.77 2.14 -8.72
C GLU A 33 10.16 1.12 -9.79
N ASN A 34 11.31 1.33 -10.45
CA ASN A 34 11.89 0.39 -11.43
C ASN A 34 10.93 -0.07 -12.54
N GLY A 35 10.06 0.82 -13.01
CA GLY A 35 9.09 0.53 -14.08
C GLY A 35 7.83 -0.22 -13.60
N TYR A 36 7.67 -0.44 -12.30
CA TYR A 36 6.44 -0.96 -11.70
C TYR A 36 5.69 0.14 -10.97
N ALA A 37 4.36 0.13 -11.05
CA ALA A 37 3.49 0.96 -10.24
C ALA A 37 2.75 0.11 -9.20
N TYR A 38 2.68 0.61 -7.98
CA TYR A 38 2.01 0.00 -6.84
C TYR A 38 0.88 0.91 -6.44
N VAL A 39 -0.36 0.42 -6.52
CA VAL A 39 -1.58 1.21 -6.37
C VAL A 39 -2.41 0.65 -5.23
N GLY A 40 -2.53 1.41 -4.15
CA GLY A 40 -3.46 1.10 -3.07
C GLY A 40 -4.91 1.40 -3.49
N HIS A 41 -5.84 0.60 -3.00
CA HIS A 41 -7.27 0.70 -3.26
C HIS A 41 -8.03 0.99 -1.97
N MET A 42 -9.08 1.82 -2.07
CA MET A 42 -9.85 2.26 -0.89
C MET A 42 -10.65 1.13 -0.27
N ASP A 43 -11.52 0.50 -1.05
CA ASP A 43 -12.56 -0.38 -0.53
C ASP A 43 -12.26 -1.86 -0.82
N PRO A 44 -12.61 -2.77 0.12
CA PRO A 44 -12.65 -4.21 -0.12
C PRO A 44 -13.47 -4.58 -1.38
N PRO A 45 -13.15 -5.71 -2.04
CA PRO A 45 -12.07 -6.64 -1.69
C PRO A 45 -10.69 -6.15 -2.11
N HIS A 46 -10.58 -4.95 -2.69
CA HIS A 46 -9.36 -4.49 -3.33
C HIS A 46 -8.37 -3.88 -2.31
N GLY A 47 -7.19 -4.48 -2.19
CA GLY A 47 -6.10 -3.99 -1.35
C GLY A 47 -5.08 -3.18 -2.15
N THR A 48 -4.13 -3.86 -2.78
CA THR A 48 -3.06 -3.22 -3.56
C THR A 48 -2.82 -3.97 -4.87
N SER A 49 -2.77 -3.24 -5.99
CA SER A 49 -2.34 -3.81 -7.28
C SER A 49 -0.88 -3.48 -7.57
N ILE A 50 -0.15 -4.47 -8.09
CA ILE A 50 1.19 -4.29 -8.67
C ILE A 50 1.06 -4.35 -10.19
N ILE A 51 1.58 -3.33 -10.86
CA ILE A 51 1.43 -3.11 -12.28
C ILE A 51 2.81 -3.03 -12.90
N ASP A 52 3.07 -3.88 -13.89
CA ASP A 52 4.17 -3.71 -14.82
C ASP A 52 3.82 -2.56 -15.78
N ALA A 53 4.52 -1.44 -15.63
CA ALA A 53 4.33 -0.22 -16.40
C ALA A 53 5.55 0.08 -17.31
N ARG A 54 6.40 -0.92 -17.56
CA ARG A 54 7.60 -0.77 -18.40
C ARG A 54 7.26 -0.48 -19.86
N ASP A 55 6.15 -1.04 -20.35
CA ASP A 55 5.46 -0.53 -21.53
C ASP A 55 4.29 0.34 -21.07
N PRO A 56 4.44 1.67 -21.00
CA PRO A 56 3.38 2.55 -20.51
C PRO A 56 2.17 2.58 -21.45
N LYS A 57 2.29 2.14 -22.71
CA LYS A 57 1.15 1.99 -23.60
C LYS A 57 0.37 0.72 -23.30
N ASN A 58 0.98 -0.31 -22.73
CA ASN A 58 0.31 -1.57 -22.43
C ASN A 58 0.64 -2.03 -21.00
N PRO A 59 0.24 -1.25 -19.97
CA PRO A 59 0.47 -1.64 -18.58
C PRO A 59 -0.26 -2.95 -18.27
N LYS A 60 0.30 -3.77 -17.38
CA LYS A 60 -0.26 -5.08 -17.00
C LYS A 60 -0.28 -5.23 -15.49
N ILE A 61 -1.43 -5.63 -14.93
CA ILE A 61 -1.51 -6.05 -13.53
C ILE A 61 -0.78 -7.39 -13.40
N VAL A 62 0.26 -7.45 -12.57
CA VAL A 62 1.04 -8.68 -12.32
C VAL A 62 0.69 -9.33 -10.98
N ALA A 63 0.14 -8.56 -10.03
CA ALA A 63 -0.41 -9.08 -8.79
C ALA A 63 -1.53 -8.17 -8.27
N HIS A 64 -2.46 -8.76 -7.51
CA HIS A 64 -3.50 -8.06 -6.78
C HIS A 64 -3.60 -8.65 -5.38
N LEU A 65 -3.42 -7.81 -4.36
CA LEU A 65 -3.63 -8.15 -2.97
C LEU A 65 -5.06 -7.81 -2.60
N GLU A 66 -5.79 -8.78 -2.07
CA GLU A 66 -7.13 -8.59 -1.55
C GLU A 66 -7.11 -8.27 -0.05
N ILE A 67 -8.18 -7.63 0.41
CA ILE A 67 -8.44 -7.38 1.82
C ILE A 67 -9.87 -7.80 2.18
N PRO A 68 -10.11 -8.27 3.40
CA PRO A 68 -11.46 -8.63 3.84
C PRO A 68 -12.30 -7.38 4.11
N GLU A 69 -13.61 -7.58 4.15
CA GLU A 69 -14.57 -6.58 4.64
C GLU A 69 -14.20 -6.07 6.04
N GLY A 70 -14.41 -4.79 6.28
CA GLY A 70 -14.08 -4.14 7.55
C GLY A 70 -12.64 -3.60 7.64
N LEU A 71 -11.85 -3.73 6.58
CA LEU A 71 -10.48 -3.20 6.52
C LEU A 71 -10.25 -2.29 5.31
N HIS A 72 -9.22 -1.48 5.41
CA HIS A 72 -8.66 -0.60 4.38
C HIS A 72 -7.15 -0.84 4.24
N SER A 73 -6.65 -0.92 3.00
CA SER A 73 -5.20 -1.05 2.70
C SER A 73 -4.80 -0.14 1.54
N HIS A 74 -5.23 1.12 1.61
CA HIS A 74 -5.14 2.09 0.53
C HIS A 74 -3.80 2.86 0.49
N LYS A 75 -2.85 2.54 1.37
CA LYS A 75 -1.52 3.15 1.39
C LYS A 75 -0.43 2.11 1.17
N VAL A 76 0.47 2.41 0.26
CA VAL A 76 1.62 1.58 -0.11
C VAL A 76 2.90 2.40 -0.16
N ARG A 77 4.00 1.79 0.29
CA ARG A 77 5.38 2.23 0.04
C ARG A 77 6.24 1.05 -0.37
N VAL A 78 7.24 1.32 -1.20
CA VAL A 78 8.15 0.31 -1.72
C VAL A 78 9.57 0.86 -1.66
N SER A 79 10.52 -0.01 -1.36
CA SER A 79 11.94 0.22 -1.61
C SER A 79 12.59 -1.11 -1.98
N GLY A 80 13.07 -1.22 -3.22
CA GLY A 80 13.66 -2.45 -3.74
C GLY A 80 12.65 -3.60 -3.74
N ASP A 81 12.96 -4.65 -2.98
CA ASP A 81 12.13 -5.85 -2.89
C ASP A 81 11.24 -5.89 -1.64
N VAL A 82 11.14 -4.77 -0.91
CA VAL A 82 10.29 -4.65 0.28
C VAL A 82 9.13 -3.71 0.02
N MET A 83 7.90 -4.19 0.25
CA MET A 83 6.67 -3.40 0.16
C MET A 83 5.96 -3.36 1.50
N LEU A 84 5.52 -2.17 1.90
CA LEU A 84 4.74 -1.93 3.10
C LEU A 84 3.34 -1.50 2.69
N VAL A 85 2.33 -2.03 3.37
CA VAL A 85 0.93 -1.61 3.19
C VAL A 85 0.27 -1.41 4.55
N ASN A 86 -0.55 -0.37 4.66
CA ASN A 86 -1.34 -0.19 5.87
C ASN A 86 -2.44 -1.25 5.93
N TYR A 87 -2.86 -1.61 7.14
CA TYR A 87 -3.95 -2.55 7.36
C TYR A 87 -4.84 -1.95 8.45
N GLU A 88 -5.77 -1.10 8.05
CA GLU A 88 -6.54 -0.25 8.96
C GLU A 88 -7.98 -0.74 9.08
N ARG A 89 -8.56 -0.76 10.28
CA ARG A 89 -9.99 -1.03 10.48
C ARG A 89 -10.83 0.11 9.94
N TYR A 90 -11.79 -0.23 9.10
CA TYR A 90 -12.75 0.72 8.54
C TYR A 90 -14.13 0.09 8.43
N LYS A 91 -15.12 0.71 9.08
CA LYS A 91 -16.50 0.21 9.16
C LYS A 91 -16.58 -1.27 9.62
N ALA A 92 -15.61 -1.71 10.40
CA ALA A 92 -15.54 -3.07 10.90
C ALA A 92 -16.71 -3.35 11.87
N LYS A 93 -17.38 -4.48 11.68
CA LYS A 93 -18.42 -4.98 12.59
C LYS A 93 -17.87 -5.90 13.68
N GLN A 94 -16.61 -6.33 13.51
CA GLN A 94 -15.90 -7.23 14.41
C GLN A 94 -14.47 -6.73 14.62
N GLU A 95 -13.86 -7.15 15.71
CA GLU A 95 -12.46 -6.87 16.01
C GLU A 95 -11.57 -7.65 15.04
N LEU A 96 -10.97 -6.95 14.07
CA LEU A 96 -10.03 -7.51 13.09
C LEU A 96 -8.60 -7.11 13.44
N ASP A 97 -7.61 -7.93 13.12
CA ASP A 97 -6.23 -7.50 13.31
C ASP A 97 -5.88 -6.35 12.35
N ALA A 98 -5.22 -5.32 12.89
CA ALA A 98 -4.90 -4.09 12.18
C ALA A 98 -3.49 -3.61 12.54
N GLY A 99 -2.86 -2.88 11.63
CA GLY A 99 -1.47 -2.47 11.76
C GLY A 99 -0.80 -2.22 10.41
N LEU A 100 0.41 -2.74 10.25
CA LEU A 100 1.23 -2.58 9.05
C LEU A 100 1.72 -3.95 8.57
N LYS A 101 1.44 -4.30 7.32
CA LYS A 101 1.98 -5.52 6.69
C LYS A 101 3.23 -5.20 5.90
N VAL A 102 4.19 -6.11 5.96
CA VAL A 102 5.44 -6.08 5.19
C VAL A 102 5.45 -7.27 4.25
N PHE A 103 5.78 -7.01 2.99
CA PHE A 103 5.82 -7.99 1.92
C PHE A 103 7.20 -8.03 1.28
N ASP A 104 7.68 -9.24 1.02
CA ASP A 104 8.72 -9.53 0.03
C ASP A 104 8.06 -9.52 -1.35
N ILE A 105 8.57 -8.67 -2.22
CA ILE A 105 8.14 -8.51 -3.61
C ILE A 105 9.27 -8.77 -4.60
N SER A 106 10.32 -9.51 -4.23
CA SER A 106 11.38 -9.97 -5.14
C SER A 106 10.80 -10.63 -6.40
N ASN A 107 9.72 -11.40 -6.23
CA ASN A 107 8.82 -11.77 -7.32
C ASN A 107 7.56 -10.87 -7.32
N LYS A 108 7.53 -9.86 -8.20
CA LYS A 108 6.43 -8.89 -8.32
C LYS A 108 5.06 -9.51 -8.64
N SER A 109 5.03 -10.72 -9.21
CA SER A 109 3.78 -11.45 -9.50
C SER A 109 3.31 -12.35 -8.37
N LYS A 110 4.14 -12.54 -7.33
CA LYS A 110 3.84 -13.36 -6.16
C LYS A 110 4.34 -12.68 -4.87
N PRO A 111 3.75 -11.54 -4.47
CA PRO A 111 4.07 -10.91 -3.19
C PRO A 111 3.85 -11.90 -2.04
N ARG A 112 4.79 -11.94 -1.11
CA ARG A 112 4.73 -12.80 0.07
C ARG A 112 4.74 -11.93 1.32
N GLU A 113 3.72 -12.06 2.16
CA GLU A 113 3.73 -11.42 3.48
C GLU A 113 4.86 -12.03 4.32
N ILE A 114 5.72 -11.19 4.89
CA ILE A 114 6.89 -11.60 5.66
C ILE A 114 6.88 -11.10 7.10
N ALA A 115 6.10 -10.05 7.39
CA ALA A 115 5.88 -9.59 8.75
C ALA A 115 4.56 -8.82 8.85
N PHE A 116 4.01 -8.81 10.07
CA PHE A 116 2.86 -7.99 10.42
C PHE A 116 3.12 -7.31 11.76
N PHE A 117 3.24 -5.98 11.74
CA PHE A 117 3.25 -5.18 12.96
C PHE A 117 1.79 -4.96 13.38
N LYS A 118 1.36 -5.62 14.45
CA LYS A 118 0.03 -5.45 15.03
C LYS A 118 0.00 -4.18 15.87
N ALA A 119 -0.93 -3.28 15.55
CA ALA A 119 -1.22 -2.09 16.32
C ALA A 119 -2.56 -2.24 17.06
N HIS A 120 -2.77 -1.39 18.06
CA HIS A 120 -4.05 -1.30 18.74
C HIS A 120 -5.05 -0.45 17.93
N GLY A 121 -6.29 -0.38 18.41
CA GLY A 121 -7.31 0.50 17.85
C GLY A 121 -7.58 0.23 16.37
N LYS A 122 -7.51 1.26 15.54
CA LYS A 122 -7.77 1.14 14.09
C LYS A 122 -6.58 0.63 13.29
N GLY A 123 -5.39 0.49 13.88
CA GLY A 123 -4.18 0.10 13.14
C GLY A 123 -3.31 1.29 12.74
N VAL A 124 -2.58 1.14 11.62
CA VAL A 124 -1.79 2.22 11.02
C VAL A 124 -2.61 2.87 9.91
N HIS A 125 -2.78 4.19 9.97
CA HIS A 125 -3.39 4.94 8.86
C HIS A 125 -2.32 5.40 7.88
N ARG A 126 -1.52 6.43 8.20
CA ARG A 126 -0.49 6.99 7.31
C ARG A 126 0.91 6.53 7.72
N PHE A 127 1.76 6.29 6.73
CA PHE A 127 3.16 5.99 6.95
C PHE A 127 4.02 6.42 5.75
N THR A 128 5.33 6.48 5.97
CA THR A 128 6.33 6.51 4.90
C THR A 128 7.46 5.52 5.20
N PHE A 129 8.23 5.16 4.18
CA PHE A 129 9.33 4.20 4.26
C PHE A 129 10.47 4.70 3.39
N ASP A 130 11.69 4.72 3.93
CA ASP A 130 12.88 5.22 3.23
C ASP A 130 13.82 4.10 2.71
N GLY A 131 13.42 2.84 2.89
CA GLY A 131 14.24 1.66 2.57
C GLY A 131 14.89 1.01 3.78
N ARG A 132 14.97 1.71 4.92
CA ARG A 132 15.42 1.16 6.20
C ARG A 132 14.42 1.39 7.31
N TYR A 133 13.93 2.61 7.49
CA TYR A 133 13.01 2.98 8.56
C TYR A 133 11.61 3.21 8.02
N ALA A 134 10.61 2.65 8.71
CA ALA A 134 9.22 3.00 8.53
C ALA A 134 8.79 4.01 9.59
N TYR A 135 8.25 5.13 9.13
CA TYR A 135 7.70 6.19 9.97
C TYR A 135 6.18 6.05 9.92
N ILE A 136 5.60 5.54 10.99
CA ILE A 136 4.21 5.07 11.02
C ILE A 136 3.39 5.87 12.02
N SER A 137 2.07 5.92 11.80
CA SER A 137 1.12 6.53 12.73
C SER A 137 0.16 5.49 13.36
N PRO A 138 0.62 4.58 14.24
CA PRO A 138 -0.24 3.57 14.87
C PRO A 138 -1.02 4.13 16.05
N THR A 139 -2.05 3.40 16.50
CA THR A 139 -2.56 3.52 17.88
C THR A 139 -1.88 2.45 18.74
N ILE A 140 -1.40 2.84 19.92
CA ILE A 140 -0.68 1.97 20.86
C ILE A 140 -1.30 2.11 22.25
N GLU A 141 -1.35 1.02 23.01
CA GLU A 141 -1.83 1.03 24.39
C GLU A 141 -1.03 2.03 25.25
N GLY A 142 -1.73 2.75 26.12
CA GLY A 142 -1.16 3.81 26.95
C GLY A 142 -1.08 5.20 26.29
N TYR A 143 -1.44 5.33 25.00
CA TYR A 143 -1.45 6.61 24.29
C TYR A 143 -2.85 7.02 23.83
N HIS A 144 -3.05 8.33 23.69
CA HIS A 144 -4.30 8.90 23.21
C HIS A 144 -4.27 9.08 21.69
N GLY A 145 -4.91 8.15 20.96
CA GLY A 145 -5.06 8.24 19.51
C GLY A 145 -3.85 7.73 18.73
N ASN A 146 -3.62 8.29 17.54
CA ASN A 146 -2.44 7.95 16.73
C ASN A 146 -1.22 8.69 17.26
N ILE A 147 -0.15 7.95 17.45
CA ILE A 147 1.17 8.49 17.80
C ILE A 147 2.08 8.43 16.60
N ALA A 148 3.27 9.00 16.68
CA ALA A 148 4.28 8.71 15.69
C ALA A 148 5.34 7.76 16.26
N MET A 149 5.71 6.78 15.44
CA MET A 149 6.56 5.68 15.82
C MET A 149 7.46 5.34 14.63
N VAL A 150 8.70 4.94 14.94
CA VAL A 150 9.69 4.53 13.94
C VAL A 150 10.02 3.06 14.14
N LEU A 151 9.94 2.29 13.07
CA LEU A 151 10.39 0.90 13.01
C LEU A 151 11.68 0.82 12.17
N ASP A 152 12.69 0.09 12.61
CA ASP A 152 13.85 -0.32 11.80
C ASP A 152 13.51 -1.64 11.08
N LEU A 153 13.59 -1.62 9.75
CA LEU A 153 13.38 -2.76 8.85
C LEU A 153 14.70 -3.27 8.28
N LYS A 154 15.83 -3.07 8.97
CA LYS A 154 17.11 -3.71 8.63
C LYS A 154 16.96 -5.22 8.41
N ASN A 155 16.11 -5.87 9.21
CA ASN A 155 15.53 -7.18 8.89
C ASN A 155 14.02 -7.00 8.66
N PRO A 156 13.53 -6.99 7.41
CA PRO A 156 12.12 -6.74 7.13
C PRO A 156 11.19 -7.89 7.57
N GLU A 157 11.72 -9.09 7.83
CA GLU A 157 10.96 -10.20 8.42
C GLU A 157 10.76 -10.02 9.94
N LYS A 158 11.52 -9.11 10.56
CA LYS A 158 11.44 -8.80 11.98
C LYS A 158 11.66 -7.30 12.23
N PRO A 159 10.68 -6.43 11.89
CA PRO A 159 10.76 -5.00 12.18
C PRO A 159 10.88 -4.74 13.68
N GLU A 160 11.76 -3.82 14.07
CA GLU A 160 12.03 -3.49 15.48
C GLU A 160 11.69 -2.04 15.78
N GLU A 161 11.04 -1.77 16.92
CA GLU A 161 10.75 -0.40 17.35
C GLU A 161 12.05 0.34 17.67
N VAL A 162 12.22 1.54 17.12
CA VAL A 162 13.32 2.45 17.43
C VAL A 162 12.88 3.45 18.49
N CYS A 163 11.74 4.11 18.28
CA CYS A 163 11.16 5.08 19.19
C CYS A 163 9.67 5.33 18.90
N ARG A 164 8.98 5.95 19.87
CA ARG A 164 7.60 6.41 19.76
C ARG A 164 7.39 7.70 20.57
N TRP A 165 6.45 8.56 20.15
CA TRP A 165 6.10 9.81 20.84
C TRP A 165 4.62 10.18 20.68
#